data_AF-A0A661G6K9-F1
#
_entry.id   AF-A0A661G6K9-F1
#
_cell.length_a   1.000
_cell.length_b   1.000
_cell.length_c   1.000
_cell.angle_alpha   90.00
_cell.angle_beta   90.00
_cell.angle_gamma   90.00
#
_symmetry.space_group_name_H-M   'P 1'
#
loop_
_entity.id
_entity.type
_entity.pdbx_description
1 polymer ?
#
loop_
_entity_poly.entity_id
_entity_poly.type
_entity_poly.pdbx_seq_one_letter_code
_entity_poly.pdbx_strand_id
1 'polypeptide(L)'
;MQNSTIQDYFFYTVFGVAMGVTLSLGGFADFEQVNSLFLLQDITLLLVFAGAVSLCMLGFVTLCRKRKIAKKTYNGGTIPGSIMFGIGWAMTGACPSIALVQLGEGKLGALVTIFGIVTGVWVYRTIAAPSFQLDTGVCGE
;
A
#
# COMPACT_ATOMS: atom_id res chain seq x y z
N MET A 1 10.29 15.98 26.08
CA MET A 1 9.70 15.95 24.72
C MET A 1 10.52 15.15 23.70
N GLN A 2 11.80 14.85 23.92
CA GLN A 2 12.63 14.03 23.00
C GLN A 2 12.39 12.50 23.10
N ASN A 3 12.03 11.99 24.28
CA ASN A 3 11.89 10.54 24.51
C ASN A 3 10.68 9.91 23.79
N SER A 4 9.58 10.64 23.61
CA SER A 4 8.39 10.10 22.94
C SER A 4 8.65 9.87 21.45
N THR A 5 9.35 10.78 20.77
CA THR A 5 9.64 10.64 19.34
C THR A 5 10.54 9.44 19.04
N ILE A 6 11.58 9.19 19.84
CA ILE A 6 12.46 8.01 19.67
C ILE A 6 11.68 6.71 19.90
N GLN A 7 10.81 6.69 20.90
CA GLN A 7 9.97 5.54 21.18
C GLN A 7 8.98 5.29 20.02
N ASP A 8 8.40 6.34 19.45
CA ASP A 8 7.53 6.26 18.28
C ASP A 8 8.31 5.76 17.04
N TYR A 9 9.51 6.28 16.75
CA TYR A 9 10.34 5.79 15.65
C TYR A 9 10.70 4.31 15.81
N PHE A 10 11.03 3.89 17.03
CA PHE A 10 11.30 2.49 17.33
C PHE A 10 10.07 1.61 17.10
N PHE A 11 8.89 2.05 17.54
CA PHE A 11 7.62 1.37 17.25
C PHE A 11 7.35 1.26 15.75
N TYR A 12 7.56 2.32 14.98
CA TYR A 12 7.36 2.29 13.52
C TYR A 12 8.34 1.34 12.82
N THR A 13 9.61 1.31 13.24
CA THR A 13 10.60 0.37 12.69
C THR A 13 10.20 -1.08 13.01
N VAL A 14 9.82 -1.37 14.25
CA VAL A 14 9.39 -2.73 14.64
C VAL A 14 8.15 -3.17 13.87
N PHE A 15 7.15 -2.31 13.73
CA PHE A 15 5.95 -2.60 12.93
C PHE A 15 6.27 -2.80 11.45
N GLY A 16 7.14 -1.96 10.88
CA GLY A 16 7.57 -2.08 9.48
C GLY A 16 8.32 -3.38 9.21
N VAL A 17 9.24 -3.77 10.10
CA VAL A 17 9.97 -5.04 10.02
C VAL A 17 9.01 -6.21 10.20
N ALA A 18 8.11 -6.18 11.18
CA ALA A 18 7.12 -7.23 11.41
C ALA A 18 6.20 -7.42 10.19
N MET A 19 5.76 -6.31 9.57
CA MET A 19 4.94 -6.34 8.36
C MET A 19 5.72 -6.92 7.17
N GLY A 20 6.97 -6.51 6.97
CA GLY A 20 7.85 -7.05 5.93
C GLY A 20 8.14 -8.54 6.09
N VAL A 21 8.44 -9.01 7.31
CA VAL A 21 8.67 -10.43 7.61
C VAL A 21 7.40 -11.26 7.36
N THR A 22 6.24 -10.75 7.76
CA THR A 22 4.96 -11.45 7.53
C THR A 22 4.65 -11.57 6.03
N LEU A 23 4.95 -10.54 5.25
CA LEU A 23 4.77 -10.54 3.80
C LEU A 23 5.74 -11.48 3.08
N SER A 24 7.01 -11.49 3.49
CA SER A 24 8.04 -12.40 2.97
C SER A 24 7.69 -13.86 3.28
N LEU A 25 7.28 -14.17 4.51
CA LEU A 25 6.79 -15.50 4.90
C LEU A 25 5.50 -15.91 4.16
N GLY A 26 4.68 -14.95 3.76
CA GLY A 26 3.45 -15.16 3.01
C GLY A 26 3.64 -15.45 1.52
N GLY A 27 4.87 -15.42 0.99
CA GLY A 27 5.16 -15.72 -0.41
C GLY A 27 4.73 -14.63 -1.41
N PHE A 28 4.14 -13.52 -0.95
CA PHE A 28 3.67 -12.44 -1.81
C PHE A 28 4.80 -11.71 -2.59
N ALA A 29 6.06 -12.05 -2.34
CA ALA A 29 7.23 -11.53 -3.05
C ALA A 29 7.42 -12.14 -4.46
N ASP A 30 6.67 -13.19 -4.82
CA ASP A 30 6.73 -13.81 -6.14
C ASP A 30 5.50 -13.46 -7.01
N PHE A 31 5.76 -12.91 -8.19
CA PHE A 31 4.73 -12.52 -9.17
C PHE A 31 3.86 -13.70 -9.62
N GLU A 32 4.45 -14.90 -9.67
CA GLU A 32 3.78 -16.13 -10.10
C GLU A 32 2.68 -16.55 -9.11
N GLN A 33 2.93 -16.40 -7.80
CA GLN A 33 1.94 -16.66 -6.76
C GLN A 33 0.80 -15.63 -6.74
N VAL A 34 1.10 -14.36 -7.05
CA VAL A 34 0.05 -13.33 -7.19
C VAL A 34 -0.82 -13.59 -8.42
N ASN A 35 -0.24 -14.04 -9.53
CA ASN A 35 -1.00 -14.43 -10.72
C ASN A 35 -1.87 -15.68 -10.46
N SER A 36 -1.35 -16.69 -9.75
CA SER A 36 -2.11 -17.88 -9.33
C SER A 36 -3.24 -17.57 -8.35
N LEU A 37 -3.09 -16.50 -7.54
CA LEU A 37 -4.17 -15.95 -6.72
C LEU A 37 -5.32 -15.39 -7.57
N PHE A 38 -5.02 -14.65 -8.64
CA PHE A 38 -6.02 -14.12 -9.57
C PHE A 38 -6.71 -15.22 -10.40
N LEU A 39 -6.01 -16.33 -10.67
CA LEU A 39 -6.55 -17.51 -11.34
C LEU A 39 -7.39 -18.42 -10.41
N LEU A 40 -7.59 -18.05 -9.14
CA LEU A 40 -8.34 -18.81 -8.13
C LEU A 40 -7.79 -20.23 -7.87
N GLN A 41 -6.53 -20.48 -8.20
CA GLN A 41 -5.93 -21.81 -8.07
C GLN A 41 -5.44 -22.07 -6.63
N ASP A 42 -5.04 -21.02 -5.90
CA ASP A 42 -4.62 -21.07 -4.49
C ASP A 42 -5.68 -20.46 -3.56
N ILE A 43 -6.73 -21.23 -3.29
CA ILE A 43 -7.78 -20.92 -2.30
C ILE A 43 -7.19 -20.63 -0.91
N THR A 44 -6.07 -21.26 -0.54
CA THR A 44 -5.39 -21.05 0.74
C THR A 44 -4.81 -19.64 0.86
N LEU A 45 -4.12 -19.16 -0.18
CA LEU A 45 -3.52 -17.82 -0.18
C LEU A 45 -4.61 -16.74 -0.18
N LEU A 46 -5.71 -17.01 -0.90
CA LEU A 46 -6.90 -16.15 -0.91
C LEU A 46 -7.58 -16.07 0.45
N LEU A 47 -7.69 -17.18 1.17
CA LEU A 47 -8.22 -17.21 2.55
C LEU A 47 -7.32 -16.47 3.54
N VAL A 48 -5.99 -16.59 3.41
CA VAL A 48 -5.04 -15.85 4.26
C VAL A 48 -5.17 -14.34 4.01
N PHE A 49 -5.22 -13.92 2.75
CA PHE A 49 -5.42 -12.51 2.39
C PHE A 49 -6.77 -11.98 2.88
N ALA A 50 -7.87 -12.72 2.63
CA ALA A 50 -9.20 -12.35 3.09
C ALA A 50 -9.31 -12.31 4.62
N GLY A 51 -8.63 -13.23 5.32
CA GLY A 51 -8.51 -13.26 6.77
C GLY A 51 -7.75 -12.05 7.31
N ALA A 52 -6.63 -11.69 6.69
CA ALA A 52 -5.86 -10.50 7.06
C ALA A 52 -6.69 -9.21 6.87
N VAL A 53 -7.38 -9.06 5.74
CA VAL A 53 -8.28 -7.92 5.50
C VAL A 53 -9.42 -7.87 6.51
N SER A 54 -10.01 -9.03 6.85
CA SER A 54 -11.08 -9.13 7.85
C SER A 54 -10.59 -8.76 9.25
N LEU A 55 -9.39 -9.19 9.64
CA LEU A 55 -8.76 -8.81 10.90
C LEU A 55 -8.46 -7.31 10.95
N CYS A 56 -7.95 -6.73 9.85
CA CYS A 56 -7.75 -5.28 9.73
C CYS A 56 -9.07 -4.51 9.87
N MET A 57 -10.15 -4.99 9.23
CA MET A 57 -11.48 -4.40 9.32
C MET A 57 -12.02 -4.45 10.75
N LEU A 58 -11.93 -5.61 11.42
CA LEU A 58 -12.32 -5.77 12.83
C LEU A 58 -11.48 -4.89 13.76
N GLY A 59 -10.17 -4.80 13.52
CA GLY A 59 -9.26 -3.93 14.24
C GLY A 59 -9.65 -2.46 14.11
N PHE A 60 -9.94 -2.00 12.88
CA PHE A 60 -10.43 -0.64 12.65
C PHE A 60 -11.76 -0.38 13.35
N VAL A 61 -12.74 -1.29 13.23
CA VAL A 61 -14.06 -1.12 13.86
C VAL A 61 -13.96 -1.08 15.39
N THR A 62 -13.11 -1.90 15.99
CA THR A 62 -12.96 -1.99 17.46
C THR A 62 -12.15 -0.84 18.04
N LEU A 63 -11.00 -0.49 17.44
CA LEU A 63 -10.12 0.58 17.93
C LEU A 63 -10.65 1.97 17.57
N CYS A 64 -11.25 2.14 16.39
CA CYS A 64 -11.73 3.45 15.97
C CYS A 64 -13.11 3.82 16.50
N ARG A 65 -13.82 2.93 17.20
CA ARG A 65 -15.09 3.26 17.86
C ARG A 65 -14.97 4.40 18.88
N LYS A 66 -13.76 4.64 19.42
CA LYS A 66 -13.48 5.68 20.44
C LYS A 66 -12.72 6.90 19.90
N ARG A 67 -12.18 6.88 18.67
CA ARG A 67 -11.47 8.04 18.10
C ARG A 67 -12.30 8.65 16.97
N LYS A 68 -12.49 9.98 17.02
CA LYS A 68 -12.98 10.76 15.88
C LYS A 68 -11.91 10.71 14.78
N ILE A 69 -12.00 9.72 13.89
CA ILE A 69 -11.18 9.73 12.67
C ILE A 69 -11.63 10.94 11.86
N ALA A 70 -10.68 11.77 11.42
CA ALA A 70 -10.96 12.77 10.40
C ALA A 70 -11.47 12.02 9.16
N LYS A 71 -12.75 12.21 8.83
CA LYS A 71 -13.31 11.64 7.60
C LYS A 71 -12.55 12.28 6.45
N LYS A 72 -11.82 11.47 5.68
CA LYS A 72 -11.23 11.93 4.43
C LYS A 72 -12.36 12.45 3.55
N THR A 73 -12.31 13.72 3.19
CA THR A 73 -13.28 14.32 2.27
C THR A 73 -13.15 13.61 0.94
N TYR A 74 -14.30 13.17 0.41
CA TYR A 74 -14.32 12.50 -0.88
C TYR A 74 -14.14 13.54 -1.96
N ASN A 75 -12.99 13.49 -2.64
CA ASN A 75 -12.72 14.39 -3.74
C ASN A 75 -12.92 13.67 -5.07
N GLY A 76 -13.38 14.39 -6.10
CA GLY A 76 -13.56 13.86 -7.45
C GLY A 76 -12.29 13.24 -8.05
N GLY A 77 -11.11 13.64 -7.56
CA GLY A 77 -9.79 13.07 -7.94
C GLY A 77 -9.55 11.63 -7.50
N THR A 78 -10.33 11.14 -6.54
CA THR A 78 -10.13 9.81 -5.97
C THR A 78 -10.51 8.71 -6.96
N ILE A 79 -11.57 8.91 -7.74
CA ILE A 79 -12.03 7.93 -8.75
C ILE A 79 -10.95 7.66 -9.81
N PRO A 80 -10.49 8.66 -10.60
CA PRO A 80 -9.51 8.40 -11.66
C PRO A 80 -8.18 7.90 -11.10
N GLY A 81 -7.76 8.37 -9.92
CA GLY A 81 -6.56 7.87 -9.24
C GLY A 81 -6.67 6.39 -8.85
N SER A 82 -7.80 5.98 -8.26
CA SER A 82 -8.02 4.59 -7.87
C SER A 82 -8.08 3.62 -9.06
N ILE A 83 -8.64 4.06 -10.20
CA ILE A 83 -8.69 3.27 -11.43
C ILE A 83 -7.28 3.09 -12.01
N MET A 84 -6.51 4.16 -12.17
CA MET A 84 -5.13 4.06 -12.65
C MET A 84 -4.25 3.21 -11.74
N PHE A 85 -4.42 3.34 -10.42
CA PHE A 85 -3.70 2.54 -9.44
C PHE A 85 -4.07 1.05 -9.55
N GLY A 86 -5.35 0.73 -9.70
CA GLY A 86 -5.83 -0.64 -9.90
C GLY A 86 -5.31 -1.27 -11.20
N ILE A 87 -5.31 -0.52 -12.30
CA ILE A 87 -4.76 -0.97 -13.59
C ILE A 87 -3.26 -1.24 -13.46
N GLY A 88 -2.52 -0.34 -12.79
CA GLY A 88 -1.09 -0.53 -12.52
C GLY A 88 -0.82 -1.81 -11.74
N TRP A 89 -1.57 -2.05 -10.66
CA TRP A 89 -1.44 -3.26 -9.84
C TRP A 89 -1.78 -4.54 -10.63
N ALA A 90 -2.81 -4.51 -11.49
CA ALA A 90 -3.17 -5.65 -12.34
C ALA A 90 -2.09 -5.99 -13.38
N MET A 91 -1.39 -4.99 -13.93
CA MET A 91 -0.31 -5.20 -14.89
C MET A 91 0.98 -5.69 -14.22
N THR A 92 1.31 -5.15 -13.04
CA THR A 92 2.60 -5.43 -12.39
C THR A 92 2.54 -6.51 -11.32
N GLY A 93 1.36 -7.00 -10.95
CA GLY A 93 1.18 -8.04 -9.91
C GLY A 93 1.80 -7.68 -8.56
N ALA A 94 2.19 -6.40 -8.37
CA ALA A 94 2.99 -5.94 -7.25
C ALA A 94 2.40 -4.64 -6.74
N CYS A 95 2.08 -4.61 -5.45
CA CYS A 95 1.64 -3.40 -4.76
C CYS A 95 2.86 -2.67 -4.16
N PRO A 96 2.76 -1.37 -3.82
CA PRO A 96 3.89 -0.59 -3.35
C PRO A 96 4.58 -1.19 -2.12
N SER A 97 3.83 -1.88 -1.24
CA SER A 97 4.42 -2.58 -0.09
C SER A 97 5.26 -3.80 -0.49
N ILE A 98 4.83 -4.57 -1.49
CA ILE A 98 5.56 -5.75 -1.98
C ILE A 98 6.84 -5.34 -2.69
N ALA A 99 6.83 -4.22 -3.43
CA ALA A 99 8.02 -3.68 -4.06
C ALA A 99 9.10 -3.32 -3.01
N LEU A 100 8.71 -2.77 -1.86
CA LEU A 100 9.62 -2.47 -0.74
C LEU A 100 10.18 -3.74 -0.08
N VAL A 101 9.37 -4.79 0.07
CA VAL A 101 9.83 -6.08 0.61
C VAL A 101 10.78 -6.78 -0.36
N GLN A 102 10.47 -6.81 -1.66
CA GLN A 102 11.34 -7.40 -2.67
C GLN A 102 12.69 -6.67 -2.81
N LEU A 103 12.73 -5.36 -2.57
CA LEU A 103 14.01 -4.64 -2.44
C LEU A 103 14.82 -5.14 -1.25
N GLY A 104 14.17 -5.38 -0.11
CA GLY A 104 14.81 -5.94 1.08
C GLY A 104 15.37 -7.35 0.87
N GLU A 105 14.72 -8.15 0.01
CA GLU A 105 15.18 -9.49 -0.39
C GLU A 105 16.22 -9.48 -1.53
N GLY A 106 16.49 -8.32 -2.15
CA GLY A 106 17.48 -8.18 -3.21
C GLY A 106 17.02 -8.65 -4.59
N LYS A 107 15.71 -8.77 -4.85
CA LYS A 107 15.18 -9.16 -6.17
C LYS A 107 15.25 -7.98 -7.15
N LEU A 108 15.92 -8.19 -8.29
CA LEU A 108 16.10 -7.18 -9.35
C LEU A 108 14.79 -6.60 -9.91
N GLY A 109 13.68 -7.34 -9.85
CA GLY A 109 12.36 -6.86 -10.29
C GLY A 109 11.81 -5.69 -9.46
N ALA A 110 12.27 -5.53 -8.22
CA ALA A 110 11.86 -4.45 -7.32
C ALA A 110 12.36 -3.07 -7.79
N LEU A 111 13.53 -3.02 -8.44
CA LEU A 111 14.08 -1.76 -8.96
C LEU A 111 13.21 -1.18 -10.07
N VAL A 112 12.69 -2.03 -10.97
CA VAL A 112 11.84 -1.60 -12.09
C VAL A 112 10.50 -1.07 -11.59
N THR A 113 9.88 -1.75 -10.64
CA THR A 113 8.59 -1.32 -10.07
C THR A 113 8.74 -0.03 -9.27
N ILE A 114 9.81 0.13 -8.49
CA ILE A 114 10.05 1.36 -7.74
C ILE A 114 10.41 2.52 -8.66
N PHE A 115 11.20 2.28 -9.70
CA PHE A 115 11.45 3.30 -10.71
C PHE A 115 10.14 3.74 -11.37
N GLY A 116 9.26 2.79 -11.73
CA GLY A 116 7.92 3.09 -12.25
C GLY A 116 7.05 3.91 -11.27
N ILE A 117 7.08 3.58 -9.98
CA ILE A 117 6.36 4.33 -8.94
C ILE A 117 6.92 5.76 -8.81
N VAL A 118 8.24 5.91 -8.72
CA VAL A 118 8.90 7.22 -8.57
C VAL A 118 8.66 8.10 -9.79
N THR A 119 8.86 7.56 -11.00
CA THR A 119 8.59 8.27 -12.24
C THR A 119 7.10 8.60 -12.38
N GLY A 120 6.20 7.67 -12.06
CA GLY A 120 4.75 7.89 -12.11
C GLY A 120 4.29 9.00 -11.16
N VAL A 121 4.76 9.01 -9.92
CA VAL A 121 4.46 10.07 -8.93
C VAL A 121 5.05 11.41 -9.39
N TRP A 122 6.26 11.41 -9.95
CA TRP A 122 6.89 12.63 -10.46
C TRP A 122 6.16 13.23 -11.66
N VAL A 123 5.74 12.38 -12.61
CA VAL A 123 4.95 12.78 -13.78
C VAL A 123 3.57 13.27 -13.36
N TYR A 124 2.88 12.57 -12.45
CA TYR A 124 1.61 13.03 -11.91
C TYR A 124 1.76 14.39 -11.21
N ARG A 125 2.81 14.56 -10.41
CA ARG A 125 3.06 15.83 -9.71
C ARG A 125 3.42 16.98 -10.66
N THR A 126 4.09 16.73 -11.78
CA THR A 126 4.47 17.78 -12.74
C THR A 126 3.35 18.13 -13.72
N ILE A 127 2.57 17.14 -14.18
CA ILE A 127 1.52 17.33 -15.19
C ILE A 127 0.15 17.55 -14.56
N ALA A 128 -0.24 16.76 -13.56
CA ALA A 128 -1.58 16.81 -12.99
C ALA A 128 -1.76 17.93 -11.96
N ALA A 129 -0.69 18.38 -11.28
CA ALA A 129 -0.77 19.50 -10.34
C ALA A 129 -1.18 20.85 -10.98
N PRO A 130 -0.73 21.22 -12.22
CA PRO A 130 -1.17 22.46 -12.86
C PRO A 130 -2.44 22.33 -13.73
N SER A 131 -2.77 21.15 -14.28
CA SER A 131 -3.78 21.04 -15.35
C SER A 131 -5.06 20.29 -14.95
N PHE A 132 -5.02 19.49 -13.88
CA PHE A 132 -6.20 18.82 -13.35
C PHE A 132 -6.52 19.44 -11.99
N GLN A 133 -7.45 20.38 -11.98
CA GLN A 133 -8.07 20.95 -10.77
C GLN A 133 -8.95 19.88 -10.07
N LEU A 134 -8.45 18.65 -9.97
CA LEU A 134 -9.00 17.63 -9.08
C LEU A 134 -8.64 18.11 -7.69
N ASP A 135 -9.67 18.52 -6.97
CA ASP A 135 -9.60 18.84 -5.55
C ASP A 135 -8.75 17.76 -4.87
N THR A 136 -7.50 18.10 -4.55
CA THR A 136 -6.56 17.12 -4.00
C THR A 136 -6.85 16.90 -2.53
N GLY A 137 -7.82 17.64 -1.94
CA GLY A 137 -8.13 17.66 -0.52
C GLY A 137 -6.84 17.57 0.27
N VAL A 138 -5.90 18.45 -0.08
CA VAL A 138 -4.72 18.69 0.72
C VAL A 138 -5.29 19.12 2.07
N CYS A 139 -5.35 18.19 3.03
CA CYS A 139 -5.58 18.54 4.41
C CYS A 139 -4.33 19.32 4.84
N GLY A 140 -4.36 20.63 4.66
CA GLY A 140 -3.19 21.47 4.80
C GLY A 140 -3.41 22.96 4.50
N GLU A 141 -4.63 23.47 4.68
CA GLU A 141 -4.86 24.86 5.10
C GLU A 141 -5.63 24.88 6.42
#